data_AF-A0A534Q2L8-F1
#
_entry.id   AF-A0A534Q2L8-F1
#
_cell.length_a   1.000
_cell.length_b   1.000
_cell.length_c   1.000
_cell.angle_alpha   90.00
_cell.angle_beta   90.00
_cell.angle_gamma   90.00
#
_symmetry.space_group_name_H-M   'P 1'
#
loop_
_entity.id
_entity.type
_entity.pdbx_description
1 polymer ?
#
loop_
_entity_poly.entity_id
_entity_poly.type
_entity_poly.pdbx_seq_one_letter_code
_entity_poly.pdbx_strand_id
1 'polypeptide(L)'
;MDRLNAFDLTLGAPGLFQDLDEARIPFWAMRTTYKLLDNWNWLSSTFADAFVVPGVVDTTVPIDPMVGGVSPFSPDVPDPQLIANDLIKRNGFDPRTFQGLHLVVVSRQPANSWANTRWGVRLTGVVARDYTVQTWFAREFPVAPTPLLTGGPGGFDEGFGDLKGQRLKQNPPTLIDDRGFRTPICLNNATNKPLVKGAGARFGAVGHTPDGRTCSYAEPIVTILDRQLESVIGLSSTWFSPRVNGIVRTEAEYFHDEEAVIPNQNLNPLAQVPRSILNGRLFTNTIPRTDYVRWLLGYDRFFFFRPLNPSNSFIVVAAIHGETNVFERRERDFRTAQQKPGKPATAPTNLRVCSPVALASNQCRIAPAKNFEDLYAFDNDYLSVALQTDYLHGRLEPRIVVLAWASGTFGFQPLVTYRINDNFLLSGAWVAIESSRRSILGTFRAHDMVQLRLTFQLN
;
A
#
# COMPACT_ATOMS: atom_id res chain seq x y z
N MET A 1 -16.56 -1.39 7.59
CA MET A 1 -17.15 -2.53 6.84
C MET A 1 -16.24 -3.11 5.74
N ASP A 2 -15.17 -2.41 5.34
CA ASP A 2 -14.42 -2.70 4.10
C ASP A 2 -13.48 -3.92 4.15
N ARG A 3 -12.94 -4.31 5.31
CA ARG A 3 -12.08 -5.51 5.38
C ARG A 3 -12.88 -6.82 5.47
N LEU A 4 -13.99 -6.81 6.20
CA LEU A 4 -14.88 -7.97 6.33
C LEU A 4 -15.63 -8.34 5.05
N ASN A 5 -15.78 -7.40 4.12
CA ASN A 5 -16.29 -7.71 2.79
C ASN A 5 -15.10 -8.08 1.91
N ALA A 6 -14.73 -9.36 1.91
CA ALA A 6 -13.60 -9.89 1.14
C ALA A 6 -13.70 -9.64 -0.39
N PHE A 7 -14.83 -9.10 -0.87
CA PHE A 7 -15.13 -8.83 -2.26
C PHE A 7 -15.03 -7.36 -2.68
N ASP A 8 -14.94 -6.38 -1.76
CA ASP A 8 -14.89 -4.95 -2.10
C ASP A 8 -13.89 -4.17 -1.23
N LEU A 9 -12.95 -3.47 -1.88
CA LEU A 9 -12.08 -2.45 -1.29
C LEU A 9 -12.70 -1.10 -1.63
N THR A 10 -13.55 -0.57 -0.75
CA THR A 10 -13.99 0.82 -0.93
C THR A 10 -12.88 1.75 -0.47
N LEU A 11 -12.50 2.74 -1.30
CA LEU A 11 -11.58 3.80 -0.90
C LEU A 11 -12.30 4.85 -0.02
N GLY A 12 -13.16 4.39 0.88
CA GLY A 12 -13.90 5.22 1.84
C GLY A 12 -15.14 5.93 1.31
N ALA A 13 -15.34 6.05 0.00
CA ALA A 13 -16.52 6.67 -0.59
C ALA A 13 -17.17 5.82 -1.70
N PRO A 14 -18.52 5.75 -1.75
CA PRO A 14 -19.23 5.08 -2.83
C PRO A 14 -18.86 5.68 -4.19
N GLY A 15 -18.26 4.88 -5.08
CA GLY A 15 -17.89 5.32 -6.44
C GLY A 15 -16.40 5.44 -6.72
N LEU A 16 -15.57 5.57 -5.68
CA LEU A 16 -14.12 5.38 -5.77
C LEU A 16 -13.82 3.93 -5.41
N PHE A 17 -14.04 3.07 -6.39
CA PHE A 17 -13.65 1.66 -6.30
C PHE A 17 -12.29 1.53 -6.93
N GLN A 18 -11.36 0.88 -6.23
CA GLN A 18 -10.30 0.19 -6.94
C GLN A 18 -10.96 -1.08 -7.49
N ASP A 19 -11.18 -1.15 -8.81
CA ASP A 19 -11.79 -2.32 -9.45
C ASP A 19 -10.99 -3.57 -9.04
N LEU A 20 -11.66 -4.45 -8.30
CA LEU A 20 -11.06 -5.64 -7.69
C LEU A 20 -10.87 -6.80 -8.66
N ASP A 21 -11.46 -6.71 -9.86
CA ASP A 21 -11.18 -7.59 -10.98
C ASP A 21 -9.69 -7.56 -11.39
N GLU A 22 -8.98 -6.46 -11.08
CA GLU A 22 -7.55 -6.35 -11.30
C GLU A 22 -6.73 -6.75 -10.06
N ALA A 23 -7.30 -6.78 -8.85
CA ALA A 23 -6.53 -6.90 -7.61
C ALA A 23 -6.69 -8.21 -6.82
N ARG A 24 -7.79 -8.98 -6.94
CA ARG A 24 -8.03 -10.11 -6.03
C ARG A 24 -9.08 -11.16 -6.46
N ILE A 25 -8.93 -11.82 -7.60
CA ILE A 25 -9.72 -13.03 -7.91
C ILE A 25 -8.80 -14.07 -8.58
N PRO A 26 -8.80 -15.35 -8.15
CA PRO A 26 -9.76 -16.01 -7.25
C PRO A 26 -9.24 -16.26 -5.81
N PHE A 27 -10.11 -16.09 -4.81
CA PHE A 27 -9.88 -16.53 -3.41
C PHE A 27 -10.96 -17.53 -2.96
N TRP A 28 -10.63 -18.41 -2.00
CA TRP A 28 -11.54 -19.45 -1.50
C TRP A 28 -11.97 -19.17 -0.07
N ALA A 29 -13.26 -18.95 0.17
CA ALA A 29 -13.80 -18.73 1.51
C ALA A 29 -14.96 -19.66 1.82
N MET A 30 -14.98 -20.22 3.02
CA MET A 30 -16.19 -20.78 3.62
C MET A 30 -16.85 -19.68 4.44
N ARG A 31 -18.14 -19.44 4.20
CA ARG A 31 -18.93 -18.45 4.91
C ARG A 31 -20.22 -19.09 5.41
N THR A 32 -20.62 -18.73 6.62
CA THR A 32 -21.88 -19.16 7.21
C THR A 32 -22.54 -17.98 7.92
N THR A 33 -23.87 -17.99 7.88
CA THR A 33 -24.72 -16.98 8.53
C THR A 33 -25.80 -17.71 9.31
N TYR A 34 -25.82 -17.52 10.62
CA TYR A 34 -26.81 -18.10 11.53
C TYR A 34 -27.68 -17.01 12.12
N LYS A 35 -29.00 -17.17 12.01
CA LYS A 35 -29.95 -16.39 12.80
C LYS A 35 -29.98 -16.96 14.22
N LEU A 36 -29.45 -16.21 15.19
CA LEU A 36 -29.37 -16.64 16.58
C LEU A 36 -30.68 -16.42 17.32
N LEU A 37 -31.30 -15.26 17.11
CA LEU A 37 -32.46 -14.81 17.85
C LEU A 37 -33.46 -14.14 16.90
N ASP A 38 -34.73 -14.36 17.20
CA ASP A 38 -35.86 -13.72 16.54
C ASP A 38 -36.81 -13.18 17.60
N ASN A 39 -37.08 -11.88 17.58
CA ASN A 39 -38.02 -11.19 18.46
C ASN A 39 -37.85 -11.50 19.96
N TRP A 40 -36.63 -11.38 20.50
CA TRP A 40 -36.39 -11.50 21.93
C TRP A 40 -36.42 -10.14 22.64
N ASN A 41 -37.61 -9.75 23.11
CA ASN A 41 -37.85 -8.53 23.90
C ASN A 41 -37.32 -7.27 23.20
N TRP A 42 -36.18 -6.71 23.64
CA TRP A 42 -35.55 -5.52 23.08
C TRP A 42 -34.64 -5.83 21.86
N LEU A 43 -34.35 -7.10 21.58
CA LEU A 43 -33.64 -7.56 20.39
C LEU A 43 -34.65 -8.05 19.35
N SER A 44 -34.78 -7.30 18.25
CA SER A 44 -35.67 -7.66 17.14
C SER A 44 -35.14 -8.87 16.37
N SER A 45 -33.84 -8.87 16.07
CA SER A 45 -33.16 -9.99 15.43
C SER A 45 -31.66 -9.96 15.74
N THR A 46 -31.02 -11.12 15.73
CA THR A 46 -29.57 -11.23 15.88
C THR A 46 -29.03 -12.29 14.93
N PHE A 47 -27.96 -11.93 14.22
CA PHE A 47 -27.28 -12.76 13.24
C PHE A 47 -25.81 -12.89 13.62
N ALA A 48 -25.27 -14.10 13.49
CA ALA A 48 -23.85 -14.37 13.53
C ALA A 48 -23.38 -14.76 12.14
N ASP A 49 -22.43 -14.00 11.61
CA ASP A 49 -21.71 -14.33 10.39
C ASP A 49 -20.31 -14.79 10.76
N ALA A 50 -19.83 -15.85 10.13
CA ALA A 50 -18.46 -16.28 10.25
C ALA A 50 -17.90 -16.61 8.86
N PHE A 51 -16.61 -16.34 8.67
CA PHE A 51 -15.90 -16.79 7.50
C PHE A 51 -14.52 -17.35 7.88
N VAL A 52 -14.02 -18.23 7.02
CA VAL A 52 -12.65 -18.74 7.09
C VAL A 52 -12.10 -18.92 5.68
N VAL A 53 -10.87 -18.47 5.49
CA VAL A 53 -10.05 -18.73 4.31
C VAL A 53 -8.86 -19.57 4.76
N PRO A 54 -8.88 -20.89 4.53
CA PRO A 54 -7.79 -21.77 4.93
C PRO A 54 -6.47 -21.34 4.29
N GLY A 55 -5.47 -21.02 5.10
CA GLY A 55 -4.17 -20.56 4.59
C GLY A 55 -3.39 -21.64 3.83
N VAL A 56 -3.80 -22.91 3.90
CA VAL A 56 -3.25 -23.97 3.04
C VAL A 56 -3.81 -23.95 1.61
N VAL A 57 -4.97 -23.32 1.41
CA VAL A 57 -5.62 -23.18 0.11
C VAL A 57 -5.28 -21.84 -0.53
N ASP A 58 -5.33 -20.76 0.26
CA ASP A 58 -5.15 -19.41 -0.27
C ASP A 58 -4.58 -18.40 0.74
N THR A 59 -3.39 -17.87 0.41
CA THR A 59 -2.72 -16.78 1.12
C THR A 59 -2.50 -15.55 0.25
N THR A 60 -3.23 -15.42 -0.86
CA THR A 60 -3.11 -14.28 -1.77
C THR A 60 -3.37 -12.96 -1.04
N VAL A 61 -2.45 -12.02 -1.28
CA VAL A 61 -2.53 -10.63 -0.80
C VAL A 61 -2.78 -9.70 -1.99
N PRO A 62 -3.29 -8.48 -1.76
CA PRO A 62 -3.50 -7.50 -2.83
C PRO A 62 -2.21 -7.26 -3.62
N ILE A 63 -2.36 -6.95 -4.91
CA ILE A 63 -1.25 -6.60 -5.79
C ILE A 63 -0.48 -5.43 -5.20
N ASP A 64 0.86 -5.55 -5.19
CA ASP A 64 1.73 -4.45 -4.78
C ASP A 64 1.65 -3.30 -5.78
N PRO A 65 1.70 -2.04 -5.33
CA PRO A 65 1.70 -0.90 -6.24
C PRO A 65 2.86 -1.04 -7.24
N MET A 66 2.53 -1.18 -8.53
CA MET A 66 3.52 -1.25 -9.58
C MET A 66 4.17 0.13 -9.75
N VAL A 67 5.49 0.16 -9.98
CA VAL A 67 6.24 1.39 -10.30
C VAL A 67 6.42 1.50 -11.82
N GLY A 68 6.54 2.72 -12.34
CA GLY A 68 6.83 2.96 -13.76
C GLY A 68 5.61 3.27 -14.64
N GLY A 69 4.51 3.76 -14.07
CA GLY A 69 3.37 4.29 -14.84
C GLY A 69 2.62 3.27 -15.70
N VAL A 70 2.81 1.96 -15.46
CA VAL A 70 2.22 0.88 -16.27
C VAL A 70 0.72 0.70 -16.03
N SER A 71 0.21 1.20 -14.91
CA SER A 71 -1.22 1.27 -14.59
C SER A 71 -1.58 2.73 -14.27
N PRO A 72 -2.80 3.18 -14.61
CA PRO A 72 -3.28 4.51 -14.23
C PRO A 72 -3.33 4.73 -12.71
N PHE A 73 -3.27 3.66 -11.92
CA PHE A 73 -3.18 3.70 -10.45
C PHE A 73 -1.74 3.58 -9.93
N SER A 74 -0.73 3.55 -10.81
CA SER A 74 0.68 3.50 -10.41
C SER A 74 1.27 4.91 -10.36
N PRO A 75 2.08 5.26 -9.36
CA PRO A 75 2.77 6.54 -9.36
C PRO A 75 3.76 6.60 -10.54
N ASP A 76 3.75 7.72 -11.27
CA ASP A 76 4.68 7.98 -12.38
C ASP A 76 6.08 8.31 -11.81
N VAL A 77 6.76 7.27 -11.37
CA VAL A 77 8.14 7.32 -10.89
C VAL A 77 9.00 6.63 -11.95
N PRO A 78 10.07 7.30 -12.44
CA PRO A 78 11.03 6.67 -13.33
C PRO A 78 11.55 5.37 -12.71
N ASP A 79 11.89 4.40 -13.55
CA ASP A 79 12.48 3.15 -13.08
C ASP A 79 13.62 3.44 -12.08
N PRO A 80 13.51 2.97 -10.83
CA PRO A 80 14.50 3.25 -9.81
C PRO A 80 15.91 2.76 -10.20
N GLN A 81 16.02 1.75 -11.07
CA GLN A 81 17.31 1.30 -11.61
C GLN A 81 17.97 2.35 -12.53
N LEU A 82 17.18 3.10 -13.31
CA LEU A 82 17.70 4.20 -14.13
C LEU A 82 18.24 5.34 -13.25
N ILE A 83 17.53 5.64 -12.17
CA ILE A 83 17.97 6.63 -11.17
C ILE A 83 19.27 6.17 -10.50
N ALA A 84 19.37 4.89 -10.12
CA ALA A 84 20.58 4.32 -9.55
C ALA A 84 21.76 4.39 -10.52
N ASN A 85 21.55 4.07 -11.80
CA ASN A 85 22.58 4.14 -12.83
C ASN A 85 23.08 5.58 -13.06
N ASP A 86 22.20 6.58 -13.02
CA ASP A 86 22.59 7.99 -13.10
C ASP A 86 23.38 8.45 -11.87
N LEU A 87 23.00 8.01 -10.67
CA LEU A 87 23.75 8.27 -9.43
C LEU A 87 25.16 7.64 -9.47
N ILE A 88 25.28 6.41 -9.95
CA ILE A 88 26.56 5.72 -10.17
C ILE A 88 27.44 6.55 -11.11
N LYS A 89 26.86 7.02 -12.23
CA LYS A 89 27.53 7.90 -13.20
C LYS A 89 28.02 9.21 -12.60
N ARG A 90 27.19 9.89 -11.81
CA ARG A 90 27.56 11.15 -11.13
C ARG A 90 28.67 10.98 -10.11
N ASN A 91 28.81 9.79 -9.52
CA ASN A 91 29.88 9.45 -8.58
C ASN A 91 31.16 8.97 -9.27
N GLY A 92 31.28 9.15 -10.60
CA GLY A 92 32.51 8.88 -11.35
C GLY A 92 32.67 7.45 -11.86
N PHE A 93 31.65 6.60 -11.72
CA PHE A 93 31.64 5.25 -12.27
C PHE A 93 30.87 5.23 -13.60
N ASP A 94 31.50 4.85 -14.71
CA ASP A 94 30.78 4.72 -15.98
C ASP A 94 29.87 3.47 -15.96
N PRO A 95 28.53 3.60 -16.04
CA PRO A 95 27.60 2.47 -16.05
C PRO A 95 27.78 1.53 -17.25
N ARG A 96 28.58 1.89 -18.25
CA ARG A 96 29.02 0.99 -19.34
C ARG A 96 30.12 0.03 -18.92
N THR A 97 30.84 0.34 -17.85
CA THR A 97 32.01 -0.41 -17.35
C THR A 97 31.79 -0.99 -15.96
N PHE A 98 30.84 -0.43 -15.21
CA PHE A 98 30.51 -0.85 -13.86
C PHE A 98 28.99 -0.88 -13.61
N GLN A 99 28.43 -2.06 -13.39
CA GLN A 99 27.05 -2.30 -12.97
C GLN A 99 27.03 -3.21 -11.74
N GLY A 100 27.41 -2.67 -10.59
CA GLY A 100 27.52 -3.45 -9.35
C GLY A 100 26.22 -3.59 -8.56
N LEU A 101 25.21 -2.76 -8.83
CA LEU A 101 24.02 -2.66 -7.98
C LEU A 101 22.74 -2.92 -8.76
N HIS A 102 21.88 -3.74 -8.17
CA HIS A 102 20.55 -4.00 -8.69
C HIS A 102 19.49 -3.77 -7.62
N LEU A 103 18.55 -2.87 -7.90
CA LEU A 103 17.43 -2.60 -7.00
C LEU A 103 16.34 -3.65 -7.22
N VAL A 104 15.94 -4.33 -6.15
CA VAL A 104 14.89 -5.35 -6.19
C VAL A 104 13.83 -5.01 -5.16
N VAL A 105 12.58 -4.96 -5.59
CA VAL A 105 11.42 -4.93 -4.70
C VAL A 105 10.83 -6.34 -4.69
N VAL A 106 10.70 -6.92 -3.50
CA VAL A 106 10.18 -8.28 -3.33
C VAL A 106 8.95 -8.24 -2.46
N SER A 107 7.86 -8.80 -2.98
CA SER A 107 6.66 -9.09 -2.19
C SER A 107 6.91 -10.32 -1.32
N ARG A 108 6.86 -10.17 0.01
CA ARG A 108 6.90 -11.32 0.91
C ARG A 108 5.51 -11.91 1.05
N GLN A 109 5.19 -12.82 0.14
CA GLN A 109 3.94 -13.55 0.16
C GLN A 109 3.85 -14.45 1.39
N PRO A 110 2.72 -14.47 2.12
CA PRO A 110 2.55 -15.37 3.25
C PRO A 110 2.59 -16.84 2.78
N ALA A 111 3.31 -17.69 3.50
CA ALA A 111 3.44 -19.10 3.14
C ALA A 111 2.11 -19.85 3.26
N ASN A 112 1.82 -20.78 2.34
CA ASN A 112 0.63 -21.64 2.36
C ASN A 112 0.65 -22.56 3.59
N SER A 113 0.09 -22.09 4.70
CA SER A 113 0.13 -22.78 5.98
C SER A 113 -1.09 -22.42 6.83
N TRP A 114 -1.46 -23.30 7.75
CA TRP A 114 -2.57 -23.06 8.67
C TRP A 114 -2.35 -21.83 9.57
N ALA A 115 -1.09 -21.49 9.86
CA ALA A 115 -0.75 -20.28 10.61
C ALA A 115 -1.18 -18.98 9.91
N ASN A 116 -1.33 -19.02 8.58
CA ASN A 116 -1.75 -17.91 7.73
C ASN A 116 -3.25 -17.98 7.35
N THR A 117 -4.05 -18.71 8.13
CA THR A 117 -5.51 -18.78 7.94
C THR A 117 -6.16 -17.47 8.33
N ARG A 118 -6.93 -16.89 7.41
CA ARG A 118 -7.77 -15.72 7.68
C ARG A 118 -9.12 -16.19 8.16
N TRP A 119 -9.68 -15.50 9.14
CA TRP A 119 -11.01 -15.80 9.63
C TRP A 119 -11.59 -14.58 10.32
N GLY A 120 -12.91 -14.54 10.42
CA GLY A 120 -13.57 -13.52 11.20
C GLY A 120 -14.98 -13.93 11.57
N VAL A 121 -15.44 -13.34 12.65
CA VAL A 121 -16.78 -13.52 13.19
C VAL A 121 -17.38 -12.14 13.40
N ARG A 122 -18.61 -11.97 12.94
CA ARG A 122 -19.40 -10.76 13.11
C ARG A 122 -20.72 -11.11 13.78
N LEU A 123 -21.08 -10.36 14.80
CA LEU A 123 -22.39 -10.38 15.41
C LEU A 123 -23.13 -9.10 15.01
N THR A 124 -24.31 -9.25 14.43
CA THR A 124 -25.19 -8.13 14.04
C THR A 124 -26.52 -8.26 14.73
N GLY A 125 -26.99 -7.19 15.36
CA GLY A 125 -28.28 -7.16 16.04
C GLY A 125 -29.07 -5.92 15.70
N VAL A 126 -30.40 -6.07 15.65
CA VAL A 126 -31.34 -4.94 15.59
C VAL A 126 -31.92 -4.74 16.99
N VAL A 127 -31.52 -3.66 17.65
CA VAL A 127 -31.92 -3.25 18.99
C VAL A 127 -33.09 -2.27 18.90
N ALA A 128 -34.14 -2.53 19.68
CA ALA A 128 -35.33 -1.69 19.77
C ALA A 128 -35.97 -1.33 18.41
N ARG A 129 -35.79 -2.18 17.39
CA ARG A 129 -36.26 -2.04 15.99
C ARG A 129 -35.63 -0.91 15.17
N ASP A 130 -35.00 0.08 15.82
CA ASP A 130 -34.52 1.30 15.18
C ASP A 130 -32.98 1.43 15.16
N TYR A 131 -32.27 0.60 15.94
CA TYR A 131 -30.82 0.65 16.07
C TYR A 131 -30.21 -0.64 15.51
N THR A 132 -29.36 -0.52 14.51
CA THR A 132 -28.52 -1.65 14.09
C THR A 132 -27.18 -1.53 14.77
N VAL A 133 -26.76 -2.56 15.49
CA VAL A 133 -25.44 -2.62 16.15
C VAL A 133 -24.71 -3.85 15.63
N GLN A 134 -23.44 -3.68 15.31
CA GLN A 134 -22.58 -4.77 14.88
C GLN A 134 -21.28 -4.73 15.67
N THR A 135 -20.73 -5.92 15.92
CA THR A 135 -19.38 -6.06 16.43
C THR A 135 -18.72 -7.23 15.73
N TRP A 136 -17.41 -7.15 15.55
CA TRP A 136 -16.66 -8.21 14.88
C TRP A 136 -15.27 -8.35 15.45
N PHE A 137 -14.74 -9.55 15.23
CA PHE A 137 -13.34 -9.87 15.37
C PHE A 137 -12.89 -10.53 14.07
N ALA A 138 -11.81 -10.05 13.48
CA ALA A 138 -11.24 -10.63 12.28
C ALA A 138 -9.72 -10.72 12.37
N ARG A 139 -9.16 -11.72 11.69
CA ARG A 139 -7.74 -11.89 11.50
C ARG A 139 -7.43 -11.93 10.01
N GLU A 140 -6.81 -10.87 9.50
CA GLU A 140 -6.60 -10.68 8.06
C GLU A 140 -5.26 -9.99 7.75
N PHE A 141 -4.87 -9.99 6.48
CA PHE A 141 -3.67 -9.28 6.03
C PHE A 141 -3.96 -7.79 5.81
N PRO A 142 -2.98 -6.91 6.07
CA PRO A 142 -3.07 -5.51 5.69
C PRO A 142 -3.18 -5.33 4.19
N VAL A 143 -3.95 -4.31 3.79
CA VAL A 143 -4.12 -3.94 2.39
C VAL A 143 -2.81 -3.39 1.84
N ALA A 144 -2.23 -2.41 2.54
CA ALA A 144 -0.93 -1.84 2.21
C ALA A 144 0.21 -2.64 2.86
N PRO A 145 1.28 -2.96 2.12
CA PRO A 145 2.45 -3.60 2.70
C PRO A 145 3.31 -2.60 3.47
N THR A 146 4.07 -3.13 4.43
CA THR A 146 5.10 -2.35 5.13
C THR A 146 6.46 -2.61 4.48
N PRO A 147 7.16 -1.57 3.97
CA PRO A 147 8.45 -1.76 3.35
C PRO A 147 9.54 -1.97 4.41
N LEU A 148 10.45 -2.88 4.13
CA LEU A 148 11.64 -3.20 4.91
C LEU A 148 12.83 -3.25 3.95
N LEU A 149 13.72 -2.27 4.08
CA LEU A 149 14.99 -2.30 3.38
C LEU A 149 15.85 -3.39 4.02
N THR A 150 16.02 -4.51 3.34
CA THR A 150 16.92 -5.54 3.84
C THR A 150 18.35 -5.19 3.48
N GLY A 151 19.19 -5.32 4.48
CA GLY A 151 20.62 -5.18 4.38
C GLY A 151 21.23 -6.33 5.17
N GLY A 152 21.94 -7.19 4.46
CA GLY A 152 22.83 -8.18 5.02
C GLY A 152 24.16 -8.03 4.29
N PRO A 153 25.25 -8.58 4.84
CA PRO A 153 26.54 -8.44 4.20
C PRO A 153 26.50 -8.99 2.77
N GLY A 154 26.80 -8.12 1.80
CA GLY A 154 26.63 -8.43 0.37
C GLY A 154 27.93 -8.41 -0.42
N GLY A 155 27.81 -8.23 -1.74
CA GLY A 155 28.93 -8.21 -2.68
C GLY A 155 29.95 -7.10 -2.40
N PHE A 156 29.53 -5.97 -1.84
CA PHE A 156 30.44 -4.94 -1.35
C PHE A 156 31.27 -5.44 -0.16
N ASP A 157 30.66 -6.09 0.84
CA ASP A 157 31.41 -6.70 1.96
C ASP A 157 32.37 -7.80 1.50
N GLU A 158 32.01 -8.57 0.46
CA GLU A 158 32.90 -9.55 -0.20
C GLU A 158 34.09 -8.83 -0.89
N GLY A 159 33.82 -7.70 -1.57
CA GLY A 159 34.82 -6.86 -2.24
C GLY A 159 35.80 -6.15 -1.29
N PHE A 160 35.35 -5.77 -0.09
CA PHE A 160 36.20 -5.23 0.98
C PHE A 160 36.90 -6.32 1.81
N GLY A 161 36.57 -7.59 1.62
CA GLY A 161 37.14 -8.70 2.37
C GLY A 161 36.65 -8.81 3.81
N ASP A 162 35.57 -8.09 4.16
CA ASP A 162 35.00 -7.97 5.51
C ASP A 162 34.38 -9.29 6.01
N LEU A 163 34.21 -10.26 5.11
CA LEU A 163 33.57 -11.56 5.36
C LEU A 163 34.57 -12.72 5.51
N LYS A 164 35.88 -12.47 5.37
CA LYS A 164 36.89 -13.53 5.53
C LYS A 164 36.87 -14.08 6.96
N GLY A 165 36.49 -15.36 7.10
CA GLY A 165 36.55 -16.12 8.36
C GLY A 165 35.29 -16.09 9.23
N GLN A 166 34.17 -15.53 8.76
CA GLN A 166 32.91 -15.48 9.53
C GLN A 166 31.81 -16.37 8.93
N ARG A 167 31.03 -17.06 9.78
CA ARG A 167 29.87 -17.90 9.40
C ARG A 167 28.61 -17.06 9.10
N LEU A 168 28.74 -15.91 8.46
CA LEU A 168 27.60 -15.10 8.04
C LEU A 168 27.15 -15.57 6.65
N LYS A 169 25.83 -15.73 6.46
CA LYS A 169 25.24 -16.13 5.19
C LYS A 169 25.39 -14.96 4.21
N GLN A 170 26.32 -15.09 3.26
CA GLN A 170 26.60 -14.08 2.24
C GLN A 170 25.42 -14.02 1.26
N ASN A 171 25.06 -12.82 0.80
CA ASN A 171 24.25 -12.68 -0.40
C ASN A 171 25.22 -12.72 -1.61
N PRO A 172 25.30 -13.85 -2.36
CA PRO A 172 26.22 -13.91 -3.48
C PRO A 172 25.77 -12.93 -4.56
N PRO A 173 26.72 -12.22 -5.23
CA PRO A 173 26.38 -11.43 -6.40
C PRO A 173 25.75 -12.35 -7.46
N THR A 174 24.67 -11.88 -8.07
CA THR A 174 23.93 -12.62 -9.10
C THR A 174 24.26 -12.06 -10.47
N LEU A 175 24.38 -12.95 -11.45
CA LEU A 175 24.57 -12.56 -12.83
C LEU A 175 23.22 -12.13 -13.43
N ILE A 176 23.12 -10.87 -13.83
CA ILE A 176 21.88 -10.26 -14.34
C ILE A 176 22.12 -9.53 -15.66
N ASP A 177 21.08 -9.39 -16.48
CA ASP A 177 21.06 -8.48 -17.64
C ASP A 177 20.70 -7.04 -17.25
N ASP A 178 20.66 -6.15 -18.24
CA ASP A 178 20.25 -4.75 -18.14
C ASP A 178 18.83 -4.52 -17.65
N ARG A 179 17.98 -5.56 -17.65
CA ARG A 179 16.61 -5.52 -17.10
C ARG A 179 16.53 -6.10 -15.70
N GLY A 180 17.63 -6.62 -15.16
CA GLY A 180 17.64 -7.31 -13.87
C GLY A 180 17.28 -8.79 -13.91
N PHE A 181 17.08 -9.38 -15.10
CA PHE A 181 16.80 -10.81 -15.19
C PHE A 181 18.07 -11.62 -15.01
N ARG A 182 17.97 -12.72 -14.26
CA ARG A 182 19.08 -13.66 -14.12
C ARG A 182 19.46 -14.20 -15.49
N THR A 183 20.75 -14.11 -15.81
CA THR A 183 21.30 -14.68 -17.03
C THR A 183 22.22 -15.85 -16.69
N PRO A 184 22.16 -16.94 -17.46
CA PRO A 184 23.03 -18.09 -17.23
C PRO A 184 24.47 -17.80 -17.67
N ILE A 185 24.66 -16.92 -18.67
CA ILE A 185 25.94 -16.63 -19.29
C ILE A 185 26.04 -15.13 -19.58
N CYS A 186 27.17 -14.55 -19.20
CA CYS A 186 27.58 -13.20 -19.56
C CYS A 186 29.01 -13.26 -20.08
N LEU A 187 29.24 -12.81 -21.30
CA LEU A 187 30.52 -12.84 -21.98
C LEU A 187 31.28 -11.54 -21.77
N ASN A 188 32.57 -11.63 -21.50
CA ASN A 188 33.42 -10.45 -21.39
C ASN A 188 33.55 -9.76 -22.77
N ASN A 189 33.32 -8.44 -22.82
CA ASN A 189 33.38 -7.66 -24.06
C ASN A 189 34.75 -7.73 -24.79
N ALA A 190 35.84 -7.99 -24.07
CA ALA A 190 37.18 -8.06 -24.64
C ALA A 190 37.60 -9.47 -25.07
N THR A 191 37.09 -10.52 -24.41
CA THR A 191 37.58 -11.90 -24.63
C THR A 191 36.53 -12.85 -25.15
N ASN A 192 35.24 -12.46 -25.22
CA ASN A 192 34.10 -13.30 -25.56
C ASN A 192 34.02 -14.61 -24.77
N LYS A 193 34.72 -14.68 -23.63
CA LYS A 193 34.66 -15.80 -22.69
C LYS A 193 33.68 -15.47 -21.57
N PRO A 194 33.03 -16.48 -20.97
CA PRO A 194 32.18 -16.26 -19.81
C PRO A 194 32.91 -15.48 -18.70
N LEU A 195 32.21 -14.53 -18.09
CA LEU A 195 32.64 -13.87 -16.86
C LEU A 195 32.57 -14.92 -15.74
N VAL A 196 33.71 -15.54 -15.44
CA VAL A 196 33.83 -16.51 -14.34
C VAL A 196 34.16 -15.78 -13.05
N LYS A 197 33.40 -16.03 -11.98
CA LYS A 197 33.65 -15.49 -10.62
C LYS A 197 35.09 -15.87 -10.21
N GLY A 198 35.99 -14.88 -10.11
CA GLY A 198 37.39 -15.08 -9.72
C GLY A 198 38.46 -15.00 -10.84
N ALA A 199 38.09 -15.08 -12.13
CA ALA A 199 39.05 -15.02 -13.25
C ALA A 199 39.13 -13.60 -13.87
N GLY A 200 39.21 -12.56 -13.04
CA GLY A 200 39.25 -11.17 -13.49
C GLY A 200 37.88 -10.49 -13.71
N ALA A 201 36.78 -11.22 -13.55
CA ALA A 201 35.44 -10.64 -13.41
C ALA A 201 35.33 -10.00 -12.01
N ARG A 202 35.64 -8.70 -11.92
CA ARG A 202 35.41 -7.91 -10.71
C ARG A 202 33.89 -7.76 -10.50
N PHE A 203 33.48 -7.58 -9.25
CA PHE A 203 32.13 -7.11 -8.94
C PHE A 203 31.77 -5.91 -9.83
N GLY A 204 30.58 -5.94 -10.42
CA GLY A 204 30.11 -4.93 -11.37
C GLY A 204 30.78 -4.94 -12.75
N ALA A 205 31.66 -5.89 -13.08
CA ALA A 205 32.21 -5.98 -14.43
C ALA A 205 31.11 -6.21 -15.47
N VAL A 206 31.07 -5.34 -16.48
CA VAL A 206 30.06 -5.38 -17.55
C VAL A 206 30.54 -6.26 -18.71
N GLY A 207 29.65 -7.14 -19.15
CA GLY A 207 29.78 -7.97 -20.34
C GLY A 207 28.52 -7.90 -21.20
N HIS A 208 28.37 -8.88 -22.10
CA HIS A 208 27.19 -9.03 -22.94
C HIS A 208 26.66 -10.47 -22.92
N THR A 209 25.35 -10.62 -23.00
CA THR A 209 24.67 -11.91 -23.23
C THR A 209 24.93 -12.37 -24.66
N PRO A 210 24.69 -13.65 -24.99
CA PRO A 210 24.75 -14.14 -26.37
C PRO A 210 23.84 -13.34 -27.33
N ASP A 211 22.75 -12.79 -26.81
CA ASP A 211 21.80 -11.94 -27.55
C ASP A 211 22.26 -10.46 -27.65
N GLY A 212 23.48 -10.14 -27.20
CA GLY A 212 24.08 -8.81 -27.30
C GLY A 212 23.66 -7.80 -26.23
N ARG A 213 22.82 -8.18 -25.27
CA ARG A 213 22.40 -7.30 -24.16
C ARG A 213 23.49 -7.17 -23.11
N THR A 214 23.62 -6.01 -22.46
CA THR A 214 24.59 -5.85 -21.37
C THR A 214 24.22 -6.67 -20.14
N CYS A 215 25.21 -7.24 -19.46
CA CYS A 215 25.02 -8.03 -18.24
C CYS A 215 26.20 -7.86 -17.27
N SER A 216 25.99 -8.16 -16.00
CA SER A 216 27.02 -7.99 -14.97
C SER A 216 26.74 -8.81 -13.71
N TYR A 217 27.79 -9.02 -12.89
CA TYR A 217 27.61 -9.50 -11.51
C TYR A 217 27.23 -8.33 -10.63
N ALA A 218 25.96 -8.30 -10.23
CA ALA A 218 25.42 -7.26 -9.37
C ALA A 218 24.97 -7.82 -8.02
N GLU A 219 25.07 -6.98 -7.00
CA GLU A 219 24.50 -7.22 -5.69
C GLU A 219 23.04 -6.71 -5.67
N PRO A 220 22.09 -7.55 -5.21
CA PRO A 220 20.72 -7.13 -5.05
C PRO A 220 20.56 -6.29 -3.77
N ILE A 221 20.16 -5.03 -3.92
CA ILE A 221 19.61 -4.20 -2.86
C ILE A 221 18.12 -4.53 -2.77
N VAL A 222 17.72 -5.25 -1.73
CA VAL A 222 16.37 -5.80 -1.62
C VAL A 222 15.52 -4.98 -0.65
N THR A 223 14.43 -4.41 -1.15
CA THR A 223 13.33 -3.90 -0.33
C THR A 223 12.23 -4.95 -0.29
N ILE A 224 11.94 -5.47 0.89
CA ILE A 224 10.84 -6.41 1.13
C ILE A 224 9.57 -5.62 1.42
N LEU A 225 8.47 -5.99 0.78
CA LEU A 225 7.12 -5.57 1.14
C LEU A 225 6.53 -6.67 2.01
N ASP A 226 6.48 -6.45 3.33
CA ASP A 226 5.96 -7.43 4.30
C ASP A 226 4.47 -7.20 4.55
N ARG A 227 3.77 -8.30 4.81
CA ARG A 227 2.38 -8.33 5.27
C ARG A 227 2.22 -9.47 6.25
N GLN A 228 1.62 -9.19 7.40
CA GLN A 228 1.38 -10.21 8.41
C GLN A 228 -0.09 -10.24 8.82
N LEU A 229 -0.53 -11.34 9.43
CA LEU A 229 -1.90 -11.42 9.93
C LEU A 229 -2.08 -10.51 11.13
N GLU A 230 -2.97 -9.54 11.00
CA GLU A 230 -3.35 -8.58 12.03
C GLU A 230 -4.66 -8.99 12.67
N SER A 231 -4.83 -8.66 13.95
CA SER A 231 -6.10 -8.88 14.65
C SER A 231 -6.86 -7.55 14.73
N VAL A 232 -8.12 -7.57 14.28
CA VAL A 232 -8.98 -6.39 14.19
C VAL A 232 -10.23 -6.64 15.01
N ILE A 233 -10.55 -5.72 15.89
CA ILE A 233 -11.79 -5.73 16.68
C ILE A 233 -12.59 -4.50 16.28
N GLY A 234 -13.82 -4.69 15.84
CA GLY A 234 -14.65 -3.59 15.41
C GLY A 234 -16.01 -3.55 16.08
N LEU A 235 -16.56 -2.33 16.10
CA LEU A 235 -17.91 -2.00 16.52
C LEU A 235 -18.47 -1.00 15.53
N SER A 236 -19.72 -1.19 15.15
CA SER A 236 -20.48 -0.16 14.44
C SER A 236 -21.91 -0.05 14.95
N SER A 237 -22.49 1.13 14.77
CA SER A 237 -23.90 1.35 15.01
C SER A 237 -24.49 2.29 13.98
N THR A 238 -25.74 2.02 13.60
CA THR A 238 -26.50 2.83 12.65
C THR A 238 -27.91 3.04 13.20
N TRP A 239 -28.37 4.29 13.23
CA TRP A 239 -29.70 4.63 13.72
C TRP A 239 -30.27 5.87 13.04
N PHE A 240 -31.59 5.96 12.99
CA PHE A 240 -32.26 7.18 12.57
C PHE A 240 -32.35 8.16 13.75
N SER A 241 -31.94 9.42 13.56
CA SER A 241 -32.00 10.46 14.58
C SER A 241 -33.00 11.54 14.20
N PRO A 242 -34.14 11.67 14.90
CA PRO A 242 -35.14 12.70 14.64
C PRO A 242 -34.61 14.13 14.80
N ARG A 243 -33.63 14.34 15.70
CA ARG A 243 -33.05 15.68 15.99
C ARG A 243 -32.30 16.26 14.80
N VAL A 244 -31.61 15.41 14.04
CA VAL A 244 -30.87 15.81 12.83
C VAL A 244 -31.57 15.37 11.54
N ASN A 245 -32.75 14.76 11.66
CA ASN A 245 -33.59 14.25 10.58
C ASN A 245 -32.79 13.47 9.52
N GLY A 246 -32.05 12.45 9.96
CA GLY A 246 -31.19 11.64 9.09
C GLY A 246 -30.69 10.39 9.80
N ILE A 247 -30.02 9.54 9.04
CA ILE A 247 -29.39 8.31 9.53
C ILE A 247 -27.97 8.66 9.97
N VAL A 248 -27.61 8.29 11.18
CA VAL A 248 -26.25 8.42 11.70
C VAL A 248 -25.61 7.04 11.68
N ARG A 249 -24.37 6.98 11.20
CA ARG A 249 -23.52 5.78 11.19
C ARG A 249 -22.28 6.05 12.01
N THR A 250 -21.90 5.12 12.87
CA THR A 250 -20.63 5.18 13.58
C THR A 250 -19.93 3.84 13.46
N GLU A 251 -18.62 3.87 13.29
CA GLU A 251 -17.78 2.69 13.28
C GLU A 251 -16.45 3.01 13.95
N ALA A 252 -15.91 2.04 14.67
CA ALA A 252 -14.58 2.09 15.26
C ALA A 252 -13.96 0.70 15.22
N GLU A 253 -12.72 0.63 14.77
CA GLU A 253 -11.93 -0.59 14.65
C GLU A 253 -10.59 -0.40 15.35
N TYR A 254 -10.24 -1.36 16.21
CA TYR A 254 -8.96 -1.46 16.88
C TYR A 254 -8.09 -2.50 16.17
N PHE A 255 -6.96 -2.06 15.65
CA PHE A 255 -5.94 -2.88 15.00
C PHE A 255 -4.84 -3.15 16.01
N HIS A 256 -4.68 -4.42 16.36
CA HIS A 256 -3.66 -4.86 17.29
C HIS A 256 -2.40 -5.32 16.55
N ASP A 257 -1.25 -4.77 16.93
CA ASP A 257 0.07 -5.18 16.47
C ASP A 257 0.24 -5.05 14.93
N GLU A 258 -0.32 -3.97 14.36
CA GLU A 258 -0.21 -3.63 12.93
C GLU A 258 1.22 -3.18 12.60
N GLU A 259 1.71 -3.64 11.45
CA GLU A 259 3.04 -3.25 10.97
C GLU A 259 3.06 -1.78 10.57
N ALA A 260 4.05 -1.05 11.04
CA ALA A 260 4.15 0.39 10.81
C ALA A 260 5.54 0.79 10.30
N VAL A 261 5.66 2.04 9.89
CA VAL A 261 6.90 2.58 9.32
C VAL A 261 7.53 3.59 10.28
N ILE A 262 8.74 3.28 10.73
CA ILE A 262 9.69 4.24 11.27
C ILE A 262 10.85 4.27 10.28
N PRO A 263 11.02 5.34 9.46
CA PRO A 263 11.96 5.33 8.34
C PRO A 263 13.38 4.91 8.72
N ASN A 264 13.86 5.31 9.89
CA ASN A 264 15.21 4.97 10.38
C ASN A 264 15.35 3.54 10.97
N GLN A 265 14.26 2.79 11.09
CA GLN A 265 14.28 1.37 11.49
C GLN A 265 13.96 0.46 10.30
N ASN A 266 12.99 0.84 9.47
CA ASN A 266 12.56 0.08 8.30
C ASN A 266 13.50 0.27 7.10
N LEU A 267 13.91 1.52 6.84
CA LEU A 267 14.53 1.96 5.58
C LEU A 267 15.93 2.54 5.78
N ASN A 268 16.62 2.17 6.87
CA ASN A 268 17.92 2.72 7.16
C ASN A 268 19.00 2.16 6.21
N PRO A 269 19.60 2.99 5.36
CA PRO A 269 20.59 2.53 4.38
C PRO A 269 21.89 2.07 5.02
N LEU A 270 22.15 2.36 6.30
CA LEU A 270 23.33 1.83 7.02
C LEU A 270 23.34 0.29 7.07
N ALA A 271 22.18 -0.37 6.93
CA ALA A 271 22.13 -1.83 6.83
C ALA A 271 22.83 -2.38 5.57
N GLN A 272 23.09 -1.53 4.58
CA GLN A 272 23.71 -1.88 3.29
C GLN A 272 25.14 -1.37 3.16
N VAL A 273 25.66 -0.68 4.18
CA VAL A 273 27.02 -0.15 4.15
C VAL A 273 27.96 -1.18 4.77
N PRO A 274 29.11 -1.47 4.13
CA PRO A 274 30.05 -2.45 4.63
C PRO A 274 30.57 -2.21 6.04
N ARG A 275 30.84 -3.29 6.76
CA ARG A 275 31.29 -3.24 8.16
C ARG A 275 32.61 -2.48 8.35
N SER A 276 33.55 -2.60 7.42
CA SER A 276 34.83 -1.84 7.44
C SER A 276 34.61 -0.33 7.46
N ILE A 277 33.53 0.13 6.83
CA ILE A 277 33.18 1.54 6.70
C ILE A 277 32.41 2.03 7.95
N LEU A 278 31.82 1.12 8.72
CA LEU A 278 31.03 1.36 9.93
C LEU A 278 31.75 1.01 11.25
N ASN A 279 33.07 1.15 11.31
CA ASN A 279 33.88 0.88 12.51
C ASN A 279 33.61 -0.52 13.12
N GLY A 280 33.35 -1.52 12.29
CA GLY A 280 33.10 -2.88 12.77
C GLY A 280 31.68 -3.15 13.25
N ARG A 281 30.69 -2.29 13.00
CA ARG A 281 29.28 -2.53 13.34
C ARG A 281 28.45 -3.04 12.16
N LEU A 282 27.46 -3.85 12.48
CA LEU A 282 26.42 -4.32 11.54
C LEU A 282 25.09 -3.67 11.93
N PHE A 283 24.34 -3.24 10.92
CA PHE A 283 22.97 -2.75 11.10
C PHE A 283 22.01 -3.74 10.46
N THR A 284 20.88 -3.97 11.12
CA THR A 284 19.79 -4.78 10.58
C THR A 284 18.50 -3.99 10.78
N ASN A 285 17.77 -3.82 9.70
CA ASN A 285 16.49 -3.12 9.73
C ASN A 285 15.42 -4.05 10.26
N THR A 286 14.43 -3.48 10.94
CA THR A 286 13.31 -4.21 11.55
C THR A 286 12.02 -3.46 11.28
N ILE A 287 10.91 -4.20 11.20
CA ILE A 287 9.57 -3.63 11.10
C ILE A 287 9.05 -3.37 12.53
N PRO A 288 8.83 -2.11 12.93
CA PRO A 288 8.15 -1.78 14.16
C PRO A 288 6.65 -2.07 14.02
N ARG A 289 6.01 -2.36 15.14
CA ARG A 289 4.57 -2.56 15.22
C ARG A 289 3.92 -1.54 16.15
N THR A 290 2.65 -1.24 15.89
CA THR A 290 1.86 -0.28 16.66
C THR A 290 0.37 -0.65 16.60
N ASP A 291 -0.41 -0.07 17.49
CA ASP A 291 -1.86 -0.29 17.53
C ASP A 291 -2.56 0.97 17.01
N TYR A 292 -3.52 0.76 16.10
CA TYR A 292 -4.30 1.83 15.48
C TYR A 292 -5.76 1.72 15.88
N VAL A 293 -6.40 2.88 16.05
CA VAL A 293 -7.85 3.00 16.06
C VAL A 293 -8.26 3.73 14.80
N ARG A 294 -9.01 3.06 13.94
CA ARG A 294 -9.66 3.67 12.78
C ARG A 294 -11.13 3.85 13.09
N TRP A 295 -11.71 4.98 12.71
CA TRP A 295 -13.08 5.30 13.05
C TRP A 295 -13.78 6.06 11.93
N LEU A 296 -15.11 6.00 11.94
CA LEU A 296 -15.98 6.65 10.98
C LEU A 296 -17.20 7.23 11.70
N LEU A 297 -17.57 8.46 11.34
CA LEU A 297 -18.84 9.08 11.68
C LEU A 297 -19.53 9.53 10.39
N GLY A 298 -20.63 8.85 10.05
CA GLY A 298 -21.45 9.07 8.87
C GLY A 298 -22.79 9.73 9.18
N TYR A 299 -23.29 10.47 8.21
CA TYR A 299 -24.60 11.10 8.17
C TYR A 299 -25.19 10.96 6.77
N ASP A 300 -26.34 10.31 6.69
CA ASP A 300 -27.05 10.07 5.44
C ASP A 300 -28.45 10.67 5.51
N ARG A 301 -28.86 11.35 4.44
CA ARG A 301 -30.18 11.98 4.38
C ARG A 301 -30.72 12.09 2.96
N PHE A 302 -32.02 11.83 2.87
CA PHE A 302 -32.84 12.21 1.73
C PHE A 302 -33.36 13.63 1.93
N PHE A 303 -33.24 14.48 0.91
CA PHE A 303 -33.87 15.80 0.90
C PHE A 303 -34.43 16.12 -0.49
N PHE A 304 -35.39 17.04 -0.52
CA PHE A 304 -36.02 17.46 -1.76
C PHE A 304 -35.55 18.86 -2.11
N PHE A 305 -35.00 19.03 -3.30
CA PHE A 305 -34.69 20.32 -3.88
C PHE A 305 -35.36 20.43 -5.25
N ARG A 306 -36.64 20.78 -5.22
CA ARG A 306 -37.53 20.81 -6.40
C ARG A 306 -37.02 21.69 -7.55
N PRO A 307 -36.27 22.79 -7.34
CA PRO A 307 -35.73 23.58 -8.45
C PRO A 307 -34.74 22.80 -9.35
N LEU A 308 -33.97 21.85 -8.80
CA LEU A 308 -33.05 21.02 -9.59
C LEU A 308 -33.66 19.68 -9.98
N ASN A 309 -34.44 19.05 -9.11
CA ASN A 309 -35.15 17.82 -9.42
C ASN A 309 -36.59 17.88 -8.87
N PRO A 310 -37.57 18.18 -9.74
CA PRO A 310 -38.95 18.33 -9.29
C PRO A 310 -39.59 16.99 -8.91
N SER A 311 -39.09 15.87 -9.44
CA SER A 311 -39.74 14.57 -9.30
C SER A 311 -39.15 13.73 -8.17
N ASN A 312 -37.82 13.68 -8.07
CA ASN A 312 -37.12 12.78 -7.15
C ASN A 312 -36.37 13.53 -6.04
N SER A 313 -36.04 12.79 -4.98
CA SER A 313 -35.19 13.28 -3.89
C SER A 313 -33.70 13.23 -4.26
N PHE A 314 -32.92 14.01 -3.53
CA PHE A 314 -31.47 13.89 -3.47
C PHE A 314 -31.08 13.04 -2.27
N ILE A 315 -30.05 12.23 -2.44
CA ILE A 315 -29.41 11.44 -1.39
C ILE A 315 -28.05 12.08 -1.12
N VAL A 316 -27.82 12.51 0.11
CA VAL A 316 -26.48 12.87 0.60
C VAL A 316 -26.03 11.80 1.57
N VAL A 317 -24.83 11.31 1.34
CA VAL A 317 -24.10 10.38 2.20
C VAL A 317 -22.78 11.06 2.51
N ALA A 318 -22.62 11.52 3.75
CA ALA A 318 -21.38 12.15 4.19
C ALA A 318 -20.77 11.33 5.31
N ALA A 319 -19.46 11.17 5.33
CA ALA A 319 -18.77 10.55 6.46
C ALA A 319 -17.40 11.15 6.66
N ILE A 320 -17.06 11.43 7.92
CA ILE A 320 -15.68 11.69 8.32
C ILE A 320 -15.06 10.37 8.79
N HIS A 321 -13.88 10.10 8.29
CA HIS A 321 -13.06 8.96 8.63
C HIS A 321 -11.81 9.46 9.33
N GLY A 322 -11.30 8.69 10.28
CA GLY A 322 -10.04 9.03 10.93
C GLY A 322 -9.25 7.83 11.37
N GLU A 323 -7.97 8.08 11.62
CA GLU A 323 -7.01 7.09 12.09
C GLU A 323 -6.15 7.70 13.19
N THR A 324 -6.06 7.00 14.32
CA THR A 324 -5.28 7.45 15.47
C THR A 324 -4.37 6.33 15.94
N ASN A 325 -3.07 6.62 16.06
CA ASN A 325 -2.12 5.70 16.65
C ASN A 325 -2.22 5.74 18.19
N VAL A 326 -2.62 4.63 18.81
CA VAL A 326 -2.82 4.55 20.26
C VAL A 326 -1.49 4.47 21.02
N PHE A 327 -0.44 3.97 20.37
CA PHE A 327 0.89 3.78 20.95
C PHE A 327 1.89 4.88 20.57
N GLU A 328 1.45 6.00 20.00
CA GLU A 328 2.33 7.13 19.72
C GLU A 328 2.87 7.73 21.03
N ARG A 329 4.04 7.24 21.45
CA ARG A 329 4.83 7.81 22.56
C ARG A 329 5.78 8.83 21.97
N ARG A 330 6.13 9.86 22.75
CA ARG A 330 7.11 10.92 22.39
C ARG A 330 8.47 10.40 21.87
N GLU A 331 8.77 9.11 22.06
CA GLU A 331 10.02 8.46 21.65
C GLU A 331 9.96 7.74 20.30
N ARG A 332 8.78 7.40 19.77
CA ARG A 332 8.61 6.67 18.50
C ARG A 332 7.76 7.48 17.53
N ASP A 333 8.42 7.93 16.46
CA ASP A 333 7.85 8.81 15.45
C ASP A 333 7.45 7.99 14.22
N PHE A 334 6.20 7.50 14.20
CA PHE A 334 5.65 6.73 13.10
C PHE A 334 5.32 7.65 11.92
N ARG A 335 5.62 7.17 10.70
CA ARG A 335 5.46 7.91 9.45
C ARG A 335 4.76 7.02 8.43
N THR A 336 4.33 7.60 7.31
CA THR A 336 4.02 6.77 6.15
C THR A 336 5.30 6.46 5.38
N ALA A 337 5.28 5.41 4.55
CA ALA A 337 6.42 5.06 3.69
C ALA A 337 6.73 6.11 2.60
N GLN A 338 5.86 7.09 2.41
CA GLN A 338 5.93 8.06 1.33
C GLN A 338 6.85 9.22 1.69
N GLN A 339 7.62 9.68 0.71
CA GLN A 339 8.54 10.81 0.89
C GLN A 339 7.82 12.14 0.68
N LYS A 340 8.17 13.15 1.48
CA LYS A 340 7.70 14.52 1.28
C LYS A 340 8.23 15.09 -0.03
N PRO A 341 7.42 15.86 -0.79
CA PRO A 341 7.87 16.50 -2.01
C PRO A 341 9.15 17.34 -1.82
N GLY A 342 10.13 17.15 -2.70
CA GLY A 342 11.40 17.89 -2.69
C GLY A 342 12.36 17.52 -1.56
N LYS A 343 12.05 16.53 -0.71
CA LYS A 343 12.96 16.02 0.32
C LYS A 343 13.63 14.73 -0.15
N PRO A 344 14.96 14.55 0.06
CA PRO A 344 15.62 13.31 -0.31
C PRO A 344 15.25 12.18 0.66
N ALA A 345 15.11 10.95 0.13
CA ALA A 345 14.87 9.74 0.91
C ALA A 345 15.87 9.53 2.06
N THR A 346 17.13 9.92 1.83
CA THR A 346 18.23 9.75 2.77
C THR A 346 18.96 11.06 2.98
N ALA A 347 19.59 11.22 4.14
CA ALA A 347 20.42 12.39 4.47
C ALA A 347 21.76 11.94 5.07
N PRO A 348 22.86 12.69 4.83
CA PRO A 348 24.13 12.42 5.48
C PRO A 348 23.99 12.53 7.00
N THR A 349 24.77 11.73 7.73
CA THR A 349 24.80 11.79 9.19
C THR A 349 26.23 11.71 9.72
N ASN A 350 26.43 12.24 10.93
CA ASN A 350 27.74 12.26 11.61
C ASN A 350 27.74 11.32 12.82
N LEU A 351 27.03 10.19 12.73
CA LEU A 351 27.00 9.22 13.83
C LEU A 351 28.41 8.67 14.09
N ARG A 352 28.77 8.50 15.37
CA ARG A 352 30.07 7.96 15.81
C ARG A 352 30.40 6.57 15.25
N VAL A 353 29.39 5.85 14.77
CA VAL A 353 29.55 4.54 14.13
C VAL A 353 30.18 4.63 12.74
N CYS A 354 30.17 5.80 12.11
CA CYS A 354 30.73 5.99 10.79
C CYS A 354 32.23 6.28 10.85
N SER A 355 33.01 5.60 10.02
CA SER A 355 34.45 5.87 9.89
C SER A 355 34.68 7.23 9.22
N PRO A 356 35.86 7.86 9.40
CA PRO A 356 36.23 9.08 8.68
C PRO A 356 36.13 8.93 7.16
N VAL A 357 36.40 7.73 6.65
CA VAL A 357 36.26 7.39 5.22
C VAL A 357 34.80 7.46 4.79
N ALA A 358 33.88 6.88 5.58
CA ALA A 358 32.44 6.90 5.33
C ALA A 358 31.85 8.32 5.29
N LEU A 359 32.38 9.21 6.13
CA LEU A 359 32.00 10.61 6.21
C LEU A 359 32.53 11.38 5.00
N ALA A 360 33.81 11.17 4.63
CA ALA A 360 34.42 11.80 3.47
C ALA A 360 33.80 11.36 2.13
N SER A 361 33.33 10.11 2.06
CA SER A 361 32.69 9.53 0.86
C SER A 361 31.17 9.72 0.80
N ASN A 362 30.56 10.43 1.76
CA ASN A 362 29.09 10.59 1.87
C ASN A 362 28.29 9.27 1.92
N GLN A 363 28.93 8.17 2.35
CA GLN A 363 28.30 6.85 2.48
C GLN A 363 27.56 6.68 3.80
N CYS A 364 27.91 7.47 4.82
CA CYS A 364 27.21 7.51 6.09
C CYS A 364 25.89 8.30 5.96
N ARG A 365 24.81 7.61 5.58
CA ARG A 365 23.48 8.21 5.43
C ARG A 365 22.45 7.49 6.29
N ILE A 366 21.39 8.18 6.66
CA ILE A 366 20.21 7.63 7.35
C ILE A 366 18.95 8.00 6.58
N ALA A 367 17.83 7.36 6.92
CA ALA A 367 16.50 7.78 6.48
C ALA A 367 15.88 8.68 7.56
N PRO A 368 16.03 10.01 7.47
CA PRO A 368 15.51 10.91 8.50
C PRO A 368 13.99 10.93 8.48
N ALA A 369 13.35 10.69 9.63
CA ALA A 369 11.89 10.65 9.74
C ALA A 369 11.20 11.90 9.19
N LYS A 370 11.82 13.09 9.36
CA LYS A 370 11.27 14.37 8.88
C LYS A 370 11.13 14.48 7.35
N ASN A 371 11.83 13.66 6.57
CA ASN A 371 11.73 13.67 5.11
C ASN A 371 10.60 12.76 4.59
N PHE A 372 9.98 11.98 5.47
CA PHE A 372 8.83 11.14 5.15
C PHE A 372 7.55 11.85 5.58
N GLU A 373 6.43 11.45 5.00
CA GLU A 373 5.14 12.02 5.31
C GLU A 373 4.73 11.68 6.74
N ASP A 374 4.25 12.70 7.43
CA ASP A 374 3.90 12.61 8.83
C ASP A 374 2.58 11.85 8.97
N LEU A 375 2.50 10.98 9.97
CA LEU A 375 1.27 10.30 10.36
C LEU A 375 0.58 11.11 11.48
N TYR A 376 0.32 12.40 11.26
CA TYR A 376 -0.34 13.19 12.29
C TYR A 376 -1.78 12.72 12.51
N ALA A 377 -2.25 12.85 13.75
CA ALA A 377 -3.59 12.42 14.18
C ALA A 377 -4.76 12.98 13.35
N PHE A 378 -4.56 14.04 12.55
CA PHE A 378 -5.58 14.63 11.67
C PHE A 378 -5.23 14.57 10.18
N ASP A 379 -4.01 14.13 9.82
CA ASP A 379 -3.57 14.12 8.42
C ASP A 379 -4.21 12.98 7.62
N ASN A 380 -4.53 11.89 8.31
CA ASN A 380 -5.23 10.74 7.75
C ASN A 380 -6.75 10.88 7.85
N ASP A 381 -7.24 11.90 8.56
CA ASP A 381 -8.67 12.16 8.67
C ASP A 381 -9.19 12.77 7.37
N TYR A 382 -10.26 12.20 6.83
CA TYR A 382 -10.87 12.69 5.61
C TYR A 382 -12.38 12.69 5.67
N LEU A 383 -12.95 13.73 5.05
CA LEU A 383 -14.35 13.83 4.75
C LEU A 383 -14.62 13.20 3.40
N SER A 384 -15.63 12.34 3.35
CA SER A 384 -16.23 11.81 2.15
C SER A 384 -17.65 12.34 2.04
N VAL A 385 -18.04 12.82 0.86
CA VAL A 385 -19.40 13.27 0.56
C VAL A 385 -19.80 12.73 -0.79
N ALA A 386 -20.89 11.97 -0.83
CA ALA A 386 -21.53 11.55 -2.06
C ALA A 386 -22.93 12.17 -2.14
N LEU A 387 -23.22 12.79 -3.28
CA LEU A 387 -24.52 13.34 -3.64
C LEU A 387 -25.02 12.60 -4.88
N GLN A 388 -26.22 12.02 -4.81
CA GLN A 388 -26.86 11.36 -5.93
C GLN A 388 -28.32 11.80 -6.05
N THR A 389 -28.83 11.84 -7.27
CA THR A 389 -30.26 11.93 -7.54
C THR A 389 -30.58 11.25 -8.86
N ASP A 390 -31.81 10.79 -9.01
CA ASP A 390 -32.24 10.11 -10.23
C ASP A 390 -33.13 11.04 -11.05
N TYR A 391 -32.89 11.11 -12.35
CA TYR A 391 -33.69 11.82 -13.34
C TYR A 391 -34.34 10.84 -14.31
N LEU A 392 -35.35 11.31 -15.06
CA LEU A 392 -35.98 10.55 -16.13
C LEU A 392 -36.46 9.15 -15.68
N HIS A 393 -37.10 9.07 -14.51
CA HIS A 393 -37.57 7.81 -13.91
C HIS A 393 -36.46 6.77 -13.70
N GLY A 394 -35.26 7.20 -13.31
CA GLY A 394 -34.11 6.31 -13.04
C GLY A 394 -33.30 5.96 -14.29
N ARG A 395 -33.55 6.61 -15.43
CA ARG A 395 -32.71 6.44 -16.62
C ARG A 395 -31.42 7.24 -16.56
N LEU A 396 -31.40 8.37 -15.86
CA LEU A 396 -30.23 9.22 -15.75
C LEU A 396 -29.89 9.42 -14.28
N GLU A 397 -28.71 8.98 -13.88
CA GLU A 397 -28.24 8.97 -12.49
C GLU A 397 -26.94 9.78 -12.38
N PRO A 398 -27.02 11.11 -12.22
CA PRO A 398 -25.88 11.92 -11.87
C PRO A 398 -25.49 11.68 -10.41
N ARG A 399 -24.18 11.55 -10.20
CA ARG A 399 -23.56 11.41 -8.89
C ARG A 399 -22.33 12.30 -8.80
N ILE A 400 -22.12 12.91 -7.65
CA ILE A 400 -20.91 13.65 -7.34
C ILE A 400 -20.33 13.07 -6.07
N VAL A 401 -19.05 12.72 -6.11
CA VAL A 401 -18.30 12.26 -4.95
C VAL A 401 -17.16 13.23 -4.69
N VAL A 402 -17.02 13.65 -3.44
CA VAL A 402 -15.94 14.51 -2.96
C VAL A 402 -15.25 13.81 -1.82
N LEU A 403 -13.93 13.70 -1.91
CA LEU A 403 -13.06 13.35 -0.79
C LEU A 403 -12.21 14.57 -0.44
N ALA A 404 -12.07 14.88 0.84
CA ALA A 404 -11.28 16.01 1.30
C ALA A 404 -10.56 15.67 2.61
N TRP A 405 -9.25 15.85 2.64
CA TRP A 405 -8.41 15.68 3.83
C TRP A 405 -8.13 17.04 4.46
N ALA A 406 -7.95 17.08 5.79
CA ALA A 406 -7.54 18.30 6.49
C ALA A 406 -6.19 18.86 5.99
N SER A 407 -5.34 17.99 5.44
CA SER A 407 -4.02 18.31 4.89
C SER A 407 -4.05 19.03 3.53
N GLY A 408 -5.24 19.32 2.98
CA GLY A 408 -5.39 20.01 1.69
C GLY A 408 -5.26 19.10 0.47
N THR A 409 -5.49 17.80 0.65
CA THR A 409 -5.72 16.85 -0.45
C THR A 409 -7.22 16.79 -0.72
N PHE A 410 -7.63 16.76 -1.99
CA PHE A 410 -9.02 16.47 -2.34
C PHE A 410 -9.14 15.66 -3.63
N GLY A 411 -10.15 14.78 -3.64
CA GLY A 411 -10.59 14.04 -4.81
C GLY A 411 -11.98 14.52 -5.20
N PHE A 412 -12.20 14.76 -6.48
CA PHE A 412 -13.49 15.15 -7.02
C PHE A 412 -13.86 14.22 -8.17
N GLN A 413 -14.99 13.53 -8.04
CA GLN A 413 -15.45 12.58 -9.04
C GLN A 413 -16.93 12.80 -9.38
N PRO A 414 -17.22 13.58 -10.44
CA PRO A 414 -18.53 13.55 -11.07
C PRO A 414 -18.66 12.28 -11.92
N LEU A 415 -19.79 11.62 -11.76
CA LEU A 415 -20.21 10.45 -12.53
C LEU A 415 -21.60 10.71 -13.09
N VAL A 416 -21.83 10.27 -14.32
CA VAL A 416 -23.17 10.18 -14.90
C VAL A 416 -23.36 8.78 -15.45
N THR A 417 -24.41 8.11 -14.99
CA THR A 417 -24.87 6.85 -15.58
C THR A 417 -26.16 7.08 -16.35
N TYR A 418 -26.21 6.61 -17.59
CA TYR A 418 -27.40 6.62 -18.43
C TYR A 418 -27.79 5.19 -18.81
N ARG A 419 -28.99 4.79 -18.39
CA ARG A 419 -29.62 3.53 -18.76
C ARG A 419 -30.38 3.72 -20.07
N ILE A 420 -29.80 3.20 -21.15
CA ILE A 420 -30.39 3.27 -22.49
C ILE A 420 -31.55 2.27 -22.59
N ASN A 421 -31.33 1.06 -22.07
CA ASN A 421 -32.35 0.03 -21.85
C ASN A 421 -31.94 -0.82 -20.62
N ASP A 422 -32.76 -1.80 -20.24
CA ASP A 422 -32.50 -2.61 -19.05
C ASP A 422 -31.21 -3.43 -19.10
N ASN A 423 -30.71 -3.71 -20.31
CA ASN A 423 -29.51 -4.52 -20.53
C ASN A 423 -28.29 -3.68 -20.92
N PHE A 424 -28.44 -2.36 -21.07
CA PHE A 424 -27.41 -1.49 -21.65
C PHE A 424 -27.27 -0.20 -20.85
N LEU A 425 -26.13 -0.09 -20.17
CA LEU A 425 -25.78 1.01 -19.30
C LEU A 425 -24.52 1.70 -19.84
N LEU A 426 -24.61 3.01 -20.06
CA LEU A 426 -23.48 3.85 -20.37
C LEU A 426 -23.13 4.66 -19.13
N SER A 427 -21.87 4.66 -18.71
CA SER A 427 -21.39 5.46 -17.57
C SER A 427 -20.16 6.25 -17.97
N GLY A 428 -20.15 7.53 -17.63
CA GLY A 428 -18.99 8.41 -17.78
C GLY A 428 -18.58 8.97 -16.43
N ALA A 429 -17.31 8.82 -16.08
CA ALA A 429 -16.71 9.35 -14.87
C ALA A 429 -15.53 10.25 -15.22
N TRP A 430 -15.35 11.32 -14.46
CA TRP A 430 -14.09 12.05 -14.40
C TRP A 430 -13.61 12.02 -12.95
N VAL A 431 -12.31 11.85 -12.73
CA VAL A 431 -11.67 11.86 -11.41
C VAL A 431 -10.59 12.93 -11.46
N ALA A 432 -10.73 13.95 -10.64
CA ALA A 432 -9.73 14.99 -10.44
C ALA A 432 -9.10 14.82 -9.05
N ILE A 433 -7.78 14.83 -8.98
CA ILE A 433 -7.05 14.63 -7.72
C ILE A 433 -6.05 15.77 -7.54
N GLU A 434 -6.29 16.58 -6.51
CA GLU A 434 -5.36 17.64 -6.11
C GLU A 434 -4.74 17.28 -4.77
N SER A 435 -3.41 17.33 -4.69
CA SER A 435 -2.70 17.07 -3.43
C SER A 435 -1.37 17.80 -3.35
N SER A 436 -1.09 18.38 -2.18
CA SER A 436 0.21 18.95 -1.84
C SER A 436 1.22 17.89 -1.35
N ARG A 437 0.77 16.66 -1.07
CA ARG A 437 1.53 15.58 -0.41
C ARG A 437 1.44 14.29 -1.21
N ARG A 438 2.29 13.30 -0.91
CA ARG A 438 2.31 12.00 -1.62
C ARG A 438 1.72 10.86 -0.79
N SER A 439 0.76 11.14 0.08
CA SER A 439 0.12 10.13 0.95
C SER A 439 -1.36 9.92 0.57
N ILE A 440 -1.89 8.73 0.85
CA ILE A 440 -3.30 8.35 0.64
C ILE A 440 -3.74 8.57 -0.81
N LEU A 441 -4.61 9.54 -1.10
CA LEU A 441 -5.07 9.84 -2.46
C LEU A 441 -4.00 10.61 -3.25
N GLY A 442 -3.14 11.37 -2.56
CA GLY A 442 -2.06 12.14 -3.18
C GLY A 442 -0.97 11.30 -3.85
N THR A 443 -0.93 9.98 -3.61
CA THR A 443 -0.08 9.06 -4.38
C THR A 443 -0.48 9.00 -5.86
N PHE A 444 -1.76 9.23 -6.17
CA PHE A 444 -2.33 9.14 -7.52
C PHE A 444 -2.35 10.49 -8.26
N ARG A 445 -1.75 11.55 -7.70
CA ARG A 445 -1.72 12.92 -8.27
C ARG A 445 -1.24 13.00 -9.73
N ALA A 446 -0.56 11.97 -10.24
CA ALA A 446 0.05 12.02 -11.56
C ALA A 446 -0.97 12.31 -12.68
N HIS A 447 -2.23 11.87 -12.57
CA HIS A 447 -3.20 11.99 -13.66
C HIS A 447 -4.63 12.23 -13.18
N ASP A 448 -5.31 13.19 -13.80
CA ASP A 448 -6.77 13.18 -13.85
C ASP A 448 -7.23 12.05 -14.78
N MET A 449 -8.31 11.37 -14.42
CA MET A 449 -8.79 10.21 -15.16
C MET A 449 -10.16 10.49 -15.76
N VAL A 450 -10.35 10.15 -17.03
CA VAL A 450 -11.67 10.08 -17.66
C VAL A 450 -11.94 8.62 -17.99
N GLN A 451 -13.03 8.09 -17.45
CA GLN A 451 -13.46 6.72 -17.70
C GLN A 451 -14.80 6.73 -18.40
N LEU A 452 -14.85 6.08 -19.56
CA LEU A 452 -16.09 5.74 -20.26
C LEU A 452 -16.26 4.23 -20.18
N ARG A 453 -17.36 3.80 -19.59
CA ARG A 453 -17.70 2.39 -19.43
C ARG A 453 -19.06 2.12 -20.04
N LEU A 454 -19.13 1.04 -20.79
CA LEU A 454 -20.33 0.52 -21.43
C LEU A 454 -20.53 -0.88 -20.89
N THR A 455 -21.64 -1.08 -20.18
CA THR A 455 -21.99 -2.37 -19.58
C THR A 455 -23.15 -2.94 -20.38
N PHE A 456 -22.94 -4.12 -20.95
CA PHE A 456 -23.97 -4.87 -21.65
C PHE A 456 -24.23 -6.18 -20.91
N GLN A 457 -25.42 -6.33 -20.34
CA GLN A 457 -25.81 -7.55 -19.65
C GLN A 457 -26.44 -8.52 -20.65
N LEU A 458 -25.74 -9.62 -20.90
CA LEU A 458 -26.20 -10.74 -21.71
C LEU A 458 -27.09 -11.64 -20.84
N ASN A 459 -28.34 -11.21 -20.63
CA ASN A 459 -29.38 -11.83 -19.76
C ASN A 459 -29.10 -11.78 -18.25
#